data_AF-A0A1Y1BNQ8-F1
#
_entry.id   AF-A0A1Y1BNQ8-F1
#
_cell.length_a   1.000
_cell.length_b   1.000
_cell.length_c   1.000
_cell.angle_alpha   90.00
_cell.angle_beta   90.00
_cell.angle_gamma   90.00
#
_symmetry.space_group_name_H-M   'P 1'
#
loop_
_entity.id
_entity.type
_entity.pdbx_description
1 polymer ?
#
loop_
_entity_poly.entity_id
_entity_poly.type
_entity_poly.pdbx_seq_one_letter_code
_entity_poly.pdbx_strand_id
1 'polypeptide(L)'
;MARYNPDQPVSRATQRVYDEIRNKLDTTEGQVHFDVIRGLFSTAAPTVKKNLRTFLARNPDYVDRIEGFLPEADVLIDRAEQDIGEVTATSLWAANQACKSLVDRVIRPMHSKYLRQNINAGADGRPLLEIEELIDFLYEDYTQFVRDTNNGVTSTAGRINERLVARALENSGLVEGTHFITTGTNSDADLVVLQTDGARRRLSVEIKSYNARERLLRGLRDAPEPKVAVGFFRNASEFGPQRTLTLLGASPLAIYMPMDTFTDLDPASRAHRTQRQDSLYRPLDLFAADMQHFCAHGDLRRYP
;
A
#
# COMPACT_ATOMS: atom_id res chain seq x y z
N MET A 1 -4.76 11.61 14.13
CA MET A 1 -5.61 12.38 13.19
C MET A 1 -7.03 11.89 13.38
N ALA A 2 -8.02 12.77 13.54
CA ALA A 2 -9.41 12.34 13.58
C ALA A 2 -9.77 11.68 12.24
N ARG A 3 -10.22 10.42 12.26
CA ARG A 3 -10.64 9.72 11.05
C ARG A 3 -11.79 10.49 10.42
N TYR A 4 -11.75 10.60 9.09
CA TYR A 4 -12.85 11.17 8.35
C TYR A 4 -14.13 10.36 8.62
N ASN A 5 -15.19 11.02 9.08
CA ASN A 5 -16.49 10.37 9.27
C ASN A 5 -17.34 10.60 7.99
N PRO A 6 -17.53 9.59 7.14
CA PRO A 6 -18.33 9.72 5.92
C PRO A 6 -19.81 10.03 6.21
N ASP A 7 -20.29 9.79 7.42
CA ASP A 7 -21.68 10.02 7.82
C ASP A 7 -21.95 11.44 8.34
N GLN A 8 -20.90 12.23 8.58
CA GLN A 8 -21.09 13.60 9.06
C GLN A 8 -21.79 14.44 7.98
N PRO A 9 -22.88 15.17 8.26
CA PRO A 9 -23.54 16.00 7.26
C PRO A 9 -22.61 17.11 6.74
N VAL A 10 -22.66 17.37 5.43
CA VAL A 10 -21.88 18.44 4.79
C VAL A 10 -22.73 19.69 4.58
N SER A 11 -22.07 20.84 4.42
CA SER A 11 -22.76 22.09 4.10
C SER A 11 -23.51 21.99 2.77
N ARG A 12 -24.59 22.76 2.58
CA ARG A 12 -25.30 22.82 1.29
C ARG A 12 -24.39 23.21 0.12
N ALA A 13 -23.41 24.08 0.36
CA ALA A 13 -22.44 24.47 -0.67
C ALA A 13 -21.54 23.29 -1.07
N THR A 14 -21.08 22.51 -0.09
CA THR A 14 -20.30 21.29 -0.33
C THR A 14 -21.13 20.22 -1.04
N GLN A 15 -22.41 20.06 -0.67
CA GLN A 15 -23.29 19.10 -1.34
C GLN A 15 -23.47 19.42 -2.82
N ARG A 16 -23.65 20.70 -3.19
CA ARG A 16 -23.73 21.11 -4.60
C ARG A 16 -22.49 20.71 -5.41
N VAL A 17 -21.31 20.89 -4.83
CA VAL A 17 -20.04 20.44 -5.45
C VAL A 17 -20.05 18.93 -5.68
N TYR A 18 -20.55 18.15 -4.72
CA TYR A 18 -20.65 16.69 -4.86
C TYR A 18 -21.64 16.27 -5.93
N ASP A 19 -22.79 16.94 -5.99
CA ASP A 19 -23.82 16.67 -6.99
C ASP A 19 -23.30 16.99 -8.40
N GLU A 20 -22.53 18.07 -8.57
CA GLU A 20 -21.89 18.40 -9.85
C GLU A 20 -20.84 17.37 -10.28
N ILE A 21 -19.98 16.92 -9.35
CA ILE A 21 -19.01 15.83 -9.61
C ILE A 21 -19.76 14.56 -10.02
N ARG A 22 -20.74 14.15 -9.23
CA ARG A 22 -21.56 12.95 -9.48
C ARG A 22 -22.23 13.02 -10.84
N ASN A 23 -22.96 14.10 -11.12
CA ASN A 23 -23.63 14.30 -12.41
C ASN A 23 -22.65 14.19 -13.57
N LYS A 24 -21.44 14.75 -13.45
CA LYS A 24 -20.43 14.64 -14.51
C LYS A 24 -19.96 13.20 -14.72
N LEU A 25 -19.75 12.45 -13.65
CA LEU A 25 -19.34 11.05 -13.71
C LEU A 25 -20.47 10.16 -14.26
N ASP A 26 -21.71 10.36 -13.82
CA ASP A 26 -22.86 9.56 -14.26
C ASP A 26 -23.25 9.79 -15.72
N THR A 27 -23.05 11.00 -16.23
CA THR A 27 -23.38 11.37 -17.61
C THR A 27 -22.26 11.08 -18.62
N THR A 28 -21.06 10.72 -18.17
CA THR A 28 -19.94 10.41 -19.07
C THR A 28 -19.72 8.92 -19.13
N GLU A 29 -19.84 8.30 -20.31
CA GLU A 29 -19.48 6.89 -20.48
C GLU A 29 -17.97 6.69 -20.25
N GLY A 30 -17.60 5.78 -19.34
CA GLY A 30 -16.21 5.47 -19.02
C GLY A 30 -15.58 6.36 -17.95
N GLN A 31 -14.24 6.48 -18.02
CA GLN A 31 -13.43 7.24 -17.07
C GLN A 31 -13.39 8.73 -17.44
N VAL A 32 -13.38 9.59 -16.43
CA VAL A 32 -13.26 11.04 -16.56
C VAL A 32 -11.89 11.48 -16.04
N HIS A 33 -11.11 12.15 -16.90
CA HIS A 33 -9.82 12.71 -16.49
C HIS A 33 -10.01 13.80 -15.43
N PHE A 34 -9.15 13.81 -14.41
CA PHE A 34 -9.20 14.76 -13.29
C PHE A 34 -9.32 16.23 -13.74
N ASP A 35 -8.64 16.62 -14.82
CA ASP A 35 -8.72 18.00 -15.34
C ASP A 35 -10.11 18.41 -15.82
N VAL A 36 -10.94 17.46 -16.26
CA VAL A 36 -12.34 17.72 -16.63
C VAL A 36 -13.14 18.06 -15.37
N ILE A 37 -12.93 17.31 -14.29
CA ILE A 37 -13.56 17.59 -12.98
C ILE A 37 -13.08 18.93 -12.45
N ARG A 38 -11.78 19.24 -12.57
CA ARG A 38 -11.23 20.54 -12.21
C ARG A 38 -11.91 21.68 -12.97
N GLY A 39 -12.16 21.49 -14.27
CA GLY A 39 -12.81 22.47 -15.14
C GLY A 39 -14.27 22.77 -14.79
N LEU A 40 -14.93 21.96 -13.95
CA LEU A 40 -16.28 22.24 -13.47
C LEU A 40 -16.32 23.45 -12.51
N PHE A 41 -15.20 23.76 -11.87
CA PHE A 41 -15.14 24.74 -10.79
C PHE A 41 -14.20 25.90 -11.13
N SER A 42 -14.60 27.11 -10.78
CA SER A 42 -13.75 28.31 -10.86
C SER A 42 -12.75 28.44 -9.70
N THR A 43 -12.77 27.50 -8.75
CA THR A 43 -11.91 27.54 -7.56
C THR A 43 -10.51 26.97 -7.83
N ALA A 44 -9.55 27.34 -6.99
CA ALA A 44 -8.17 26.88 -7.11
C ALA A 44 -8.07 25.34 -7.03
N ALA A 45 -7.14 24.76 -7.80
CA ALA A 45 -6.94 23.31 -7.89
C ALA A 45 -6.81 22.58 -6.52
N PRO A 46 -6.14 23.14 -5.48
CA PRO A 46 -6.09 22.51 -4.17
C PRO A 46 -7.47 22.31 -3.52
N THR A 47 -8.38 23.27 -3.70
CA THR A 47 -9.75 23.22 -3.17
C THR A 47 -10.55 22.13 -3.87
N VAL A 48 -10.44 22.04 -5.21
CA VAL A 48 -11.07 20.97 -5.98
C VAL A 48 -10.55 19.60 -5.56
N LYS A 49 -9.22 19.45 -5.42
CA LYS A 49 -8.61 18.22 -4.91
C LYS A 49 -9.15 17.84 -3.53
N LYS A 50 -9.25 18.81 -2.60
CA LYS A 50 -9.80 18.57 -1.26
C LYS A 50 -11.25 18.07 -1.34
N ASN A 51 -12.11 18.78 -2.07
CA ASN A 51 -13.51 18.38 -2.23
C ASN A 51 -13.63 17.00 -2.89
N LEU A 52 -12.79 16.70 -3.87
CA LEU A 52 -12.80 15.40 -4.54
C LEU A 52 -12.36 14.25 -3.62
N ARG A 53 -11.34 14.45 -2.76
CA ARG A 53 -10.99 13.45 -1.73
C ARG A 53 -12.19 13.15 -0.82
N THR A 54 -12.84 14.20 -0.35
CA THR A 54 -13.99 14.08 0.56
C THR A 54 -15.21 13.45 -0.12
N PHE A 55 -15.42 13.74 -1.41
CA PHE A 55 -16.42 13.08 -2.24
C PHE A 55 -16.14 11.57 -2.37
N LEU A 56 -14.92 11.18 -2.77
CA LEU A 56 -14.55 9.78 -2.95
C LEU A 56 -14.58 9.00 -1.64
N ALA A 57 -14.23 9.62 -0.52
CA ALA A 57 -14.35 9.00 0.80
C ALA A 57 -15.81 8.71 1.21
N ARG A 58 -16.81 9.35 0.58
CA ARG A 58 -18.25 9.05 0.77
C ARG A 58 -18.83 8.16 -0.32
N ASN A 59 -18.17 8.10 -1.47
CA ASN A 59 -18.66 7.40 -2.65
C ASN A 59 -17.49 6.59 -3.26
N PRO A 60 -16.98 5.56 -2.55
CA PRO A 60 -15.81 4.79 -2.98
C PRO A 60 -16.01 4.14 -4.37
N ASP A 61 -17.25 3.86 -4.75
CA ASP A 61 -17.61 3.28 -6.06
C ASP A 61 -17.17 4.15 -7.26
N TYR A 62 -16.91 5.44 -7.06
CA TYR A 62 -16.44 6.34 -8.13
C TYR A 62 -14.92 6.38 -8.29
N VAL A 63 -14.15 5.68 -7.43
CA VAL A 63 -12.67 5.74 -7.47
C VAL A 63 -12.12 5.33 -8.84
N ASP A 64 -12.67 4.29 -9.45
CA ASP A 64 -12.21 3.80 -10.76
C ASP A 64 -12.78 4.60 -11.95
N ARG A 65 -13.71 5.52 -11.71
CA ARG A 65 -14.29 6.43 -12.72
C ARG A 65 -13.43 7.67 -12.96
N ILE A 66 -12.38 7.91 -12.17
CA ILE A 66 -11.56 9.14 -12.26
C ILE A 66 -10.11 8.80 -12.61
N GLU A 67 -9.69 9.21 -13.80
CA GLU A 67 -8.30 9.06 -14.24
C GLU A 67 -7.44 10.19 -13.67
N GLY A 68 -6.23 9.85 -13.21
CA GLY A 68 -5.23 10.82 -12.76
C GLY A 68 -5.49 11.47 -11.40
N PHE A 69 -6.36 10.88 -10.60
CA PHE A 69 -6.57 11.27 -9.22
C PHE A 69 -6.60 10.05 -8.31
N LEU A 70 -5.59 9.93 -7.43
CA LEU A 70 -5.55 8.88 -6.43
C LEU A 70 -6.05 9.41 -5.08
N PRO A 71 -7.11 8.83 -4.49
CA PRO A 71 -7.58 9.23 -3.17
C PRO A 71 -6.62 8.77 -2.06
N GLU A 72 -7.01 9.00 -0.81
CA GLU A 72 -6.25 8.52 0.35
C GLU A 72 -6.32 6.98 0.47
N ALA A 73 -5.34 6.39 1.15
CA ALA A 73 -5.20 4.95 1.28
C ALA A 73 -6.46 4.28 1.86
N ASP A 74 -7.09 4.89 2.87
CA ASP A 74 -8.33 4.36 3.46
C ASP A 74 -9.45 4.24 2.44
N VAL A 75 -9.62 5.22 1.54
CA VAL A 75 -10.67 5.16 0.50
C VAL A 75 -10.42 4.02 -0.49
N LEU A 76 -9.16 3.74 -0.82
CA LEU A 76 -8.79 2.61 -1.68
C LEU A 76 -9.02 1.28 -0.99
N ILE A 77 -8.80 1.22 0.32
CA ILE A 77 -9.04 0.02 1.13
C ILE A 77 -10.54 -0.21 1.26
N ASP A 78 -11.32 0.81 1.61
CA ASP A 78 -12.79 0.71 1.72
C ASP A 78 -13.40 0.25 0.38
N ARG A 79 -12.92 0.79 -0.75
CA ARG A 79 -13.34 0.33 -2.08
C ARG A 79 -12.93 -1.12 -2.34
N ALA A 80 -11.74 -1.54 -1.93
CA ALA A 80 -11.29 -2.93 -2.08
C ALA A 80 -12.14 -3.88 -1.22
N GLU A 81 -12.51 -3.49 0.01
CA GLU A 81 -13.34 -4.29 0.92
C GLU A 81 -14.74 -4.56 0.35
N GLN A 82 -15.27 -3.69 -0.51
CA GLN A 82 -16.51 -3.96 -1.24
C GLN A 82 -16.38 -5.14 -2.23
N ASP A 83 -15.18 -5.40 -2.77
CA ASP A 83 -14.94 -6.50 -3.72
C ASP A 83 -14.57 -7.81 -3.02
N ILE A 84 -13.77 -7.74 -1.94
CA ILE A 84 -13.17 -8.93 -1.31
C ILE A 84 -13.72 -9.25 0.09
N GLY A 85 -14.56 -8.39 0.65
CA GLY A 85 -14.94 -8.42 2.06
C GLY A 85 -13.93 -7.74 2.98
N GLU A 86 -14.11 -7.90 4.28
CA GLU A 86 -13.29 -7.26 5.31
C GLU A 86 -11.79 -7.63 5.20
N VAL A 87 -10.90 -6.65 5.37
CA VAL A 87 -9.46 -6.90 5.44
C VAL A 87 -9.11 -7.54 6.77
N THR A 88 -8.68 -8.80 6.72
CA THR A 88 -8.20 -9.59 7.86
C THR A 88 -6.81 -10.13 7.51
N ALA A 89 -6.15 -10.85 8.43
CA ALA A 89 -4.84 -11.43 8.12
C ALA A 89 -4.87 -12.38 6.90
N THR A 90 -5.95 -13.16 6.73
CA THR A 90 -6.11 -14.12 5.62
C THR A 90 -6.48 -13.43 4.30
N SER A 91 -7.19 -12.31 4.34
CA SER A 91 -7.54 -11.53 3.14
C SER A 91 -6.54 -10.40 2.83
N LEU A 92 -5.51 -10.20 3.67
CA LEU A 92 -4.55 -9.09 3.57
C LEU A 92 -3.83 -9.08 2.22
N TRP A 93 -3.46 -10.25 1.70
CA TRP A 93 -2.84 -10.36 0.38
C TRP A 93 -3.80 -9.99 -0.75
N ALA A 94 -5.03 -10.52 -0.72
CA ALA A 94 -6.06 -10.20 -1.70
C ALA A 94 -6.41 -8.70 -1.67
N ALA A 95 -6.49 -8.09 -0.49
CA ALA A 95 -6.72 -6.66 -0.30
C ALA A 95 -5.64 -5.83 -0.97
N ASN A 96 -4.38 -6.22 -0.78
CA ASN A 96 -3.25 -5.56 -1.42
C ASN A 96 -3.32 -5.63 -2.95
N GLN A 97 -3.67 -6.79 -3.50
CA GLN A 97 -3.84 -6.97 -4.94
C GLN A 97 -5.01 -6.15 -5.49
N ALA A 98 -6.14 -6.10 -4.78
CA ALA A 98 -7.31 -5.30 -5.13
C ALA A 98 -6.98 -3.80 -5.13
N CYS A 99 -6.32 -3.28 -4.08
CA CYS A 99 -5.85 -1.90 -4.03
C CYS A 99 -4.87 -1.60 -5.16
N LYS A 100 -3.93 -2.51 -5.48
CA LYS A 100 -3.03 -2.34 -6.63
C LYS A 100 -3.79 -2.25 -7.95
N SER A 101 -4.77 -3.11 -8.15
CA SER A 101 -5.61 -3.11 -9.34
C SER A 101 -6.36 -1.77 -9.50
N LEU A 102 -6.90 -1.21 -8.40
CA LEU A 102 -7.49 0.13 -8.38
C LEU A 102 -6.48 1.22 -8.76
N VAL A 103 -5.28 1.21 -8.15
CA VAL A 103 -4.22 2.17 -8.48
C VAL A 103 -3.82 2.08 -9.95
N ASP A 104 -3.61 0.86 -10.46
CA ASP A 104 -3.23 0.64 -11.86
C ASP A 104 -4.33 1.11 -12.83
N ARG A 105 -5.62 0.93 -12.49
CA ARG A 105 -6.76 1.43 -13.29
C ARG A 105 -6.85 2.95 -13.38
N VAL A 106 -6.41 3.66 -12.35
CA VAL A 106 -6.42 5.13 -12.30
C VAL A 106 -5.22 5.73 -13.04
N ILE A 107 -4.08 5.03 -13.02
CA ILE A 107 -2.78 5.61 -13.43
C ILE A 107 -2.33 5.11 -14.80
N ARG A 108 -2.49 3.81 -15.09
CA ARG A 108 -2.02 3.22 -16.35
C ARG A 108 -2.60 3.91 -17.60
N PRO A 109 -3.87 4.36 -17.62
CA PRO A 109 -4.40 5.11 -18.77
C PRO A 109 -3.61 6.38 -19.07
N MET A 110 -3.21 7.14 -18.05
CA MET A 110 -2.42 8.37 -18.22
C MET A 110 -1.05 8.08 -18.85
N HIS A 111 -0.35 7.07 -18.31
CA HIS A 111 0.93 6.64 -18.86
C HIS A 111 0.78 6.16 -20.30
N SER A 112 -0.26 5.38 -20.58
CA SER A 112 -0.53 4.86 -21.93
C SER A 112 -0.83 6.00 -22.92
N LYS A 113 -1.61 7.00 -22.50
CA LYS A 113 -1.92 8.18 -23.31
C LYS A 113 -0.68 9.02 -23.58
N TYR A 114 0.13 9.30 -22.56
CA TYR A 114 1.38 10.04 -22.71
C TYR A 114 2.34 9.33 -23.66
N LEU A 115 2.52 8.01 -23.50
CA LEU A 115 3.36 7.22 -24.40
C LEU A 115 2.84 7.26 -25.84
N ARG A 116 1.52 7.09 -26.07
CA ARG A 116 0.94 7.18 -27.43
C ARG A 116 1.08 8.54 -28.09
N GLN A 117 1.11 9.62 -27.31
CA GLN A 117 1.24 10.98 -27.82
C GLN A 117 2.67 11.34 -28.21
N ASN A 118 3.67 10.73 -27.56
CA ASN A 118 5.07 11.06 -27.74
C ASN A 118 5.86 9.99 -28.52
N ILE A 119 5.40 8.74 -28.49
CA ILE A 119 5.93 7.65 -29.30
C ILE A 119 4.99 7.50 -30.49
N ASN A 120 5.37 8.10 -31.63
CA ASN A 120 4.68 7.84 -32.90
C ASN A 120 4.79 6.35 -33.21
N ALA A 121 3.67 5.71 -33.55
CA ALA A 121 3.66 4.33 -34.02
C ALA A 121 3.56 4.31 -35.54
N GLY A 122 4.35 3.44 -36.17
CA GLY A 122 4.24 3.12 -37.59
C GLY A 122 2.92 2.40 -37.87
N ALA A 123 2.61 2.21 -39.17
CA ALA A 123 1.41 1.48 -39.59
C ALA A 123 1.38 0.01 -39.10
N ASP A 124 2.52 -0.53 -38.69
CA ASP A 124 2.71 -1.87 -38.10
C ASP A 124 2.64 -1.90 -36.57
N GLY A 125 2.39 -0.75 -35.93
CA GLY A 125 2.32 -0.60 -34.47
C GLY A 125 3.68 -0.52 -33.76
N ARG A 126 4.80 -0.45 -34.51
CA ARG A 126 6.13 -0.29 -33.91
C ARG A 126 6.45 1.18 -33.64
N PRO A 127 7.22 1.51 -32.58
CA PRO A 127 7.73 2.87 -32.38
C PRO A 127 8.52 3.35 -33.60
N LEU A 128 8.23 4.55 -34.10
CA LEU A 128 9.00 5.28 -35.11
C LEU A 128 10.10 6.14 -34.45
N LEU A 129 10.75 5.58 -33.43
CA LEU A 129 11.88 6.21 -32.75
C LEU A 129 13.09 5.32 -32.98
N GLU A 130 14.21 5.92 -33.35
CA GLU A 130 15.50 5.23 -33.30
C GLU A 130 15.83 4.86 -31.84
N ILE A 131 16.70 3.87 -31.64
CA ILE A 131 16.99 3.34 -30.29
C ILE A 131 17.50 4.44 -29.37
N GLU A 132 18.37 5.31 -29.87
CA GLU A 132 18.95 6.44 -29.14
C GLU A 132 17.88 7.45 -28.72
N GLU A 133 16.95 7.79 -29.62
CA GLU A 133 15.85 8.73 -29.33
C GLU A 133 14.86 8.13 -28.32
N LEU A 134 14.61 6.82 -28.39
CA LEU A 134 13.81 6.12 -27.40
C LEU A 134 14.48 6.11 -26.03
N ILE A 135 15.81 5.94 -25.98
CA ILE A 135 16.58 6.03 -24.74
C ILE A 135 16.42 7.43 -24.15
N ASP A 136 16.70 8.49 -24.92
CA ASP A 136 16.60 9.87 -24.44
C ASP A 136 15.18 10.20 -23.93
N PHE A 137 14.14 9.82 -24.68
CA PHE A 137 12.75 9.96 -24.27
C PHE A 137 12.46 9.25 -22.92
N LEU A 138 12.96 8.02 -22.73
CA LEU A 138 12.71 7.28 -21.49
C LEU A 138 13.45 7.89 -20.29
N TYR A 139 14.67 8.38 -20.48
CA TYR A 139 15.50 8.94 -19.42
C TYR A 139 15.09 10.36 -19.01
N GLU A 140 14.65 11.18 -19.97
CA GLU A 140 14.34 12.59 -19.73
C GLU A 140 12.83 12.81 -19.64
N ASP A 141 12.14 12.78 -20.79
CA ASP A 141 10.74 13.17 -20.91
C ASP A 141 9.81 12.29 -20.07
N TYR A 142 9.92 10.97 -20.23
CA TYR A 142 9.07 10.03 -19.52
C TYR A 142 9.36 10.02 -18.02
N THR A 143 10.64 10.13 -17.64
CA THR A 143 11.03 10.21 -16.22
C THR A 143 10.50 11.50 -15.58
N GLN A 144 10.53 12.62 -16.30
CA GLN A 144 9.97 13.88 -15.83
C GLN A 144 8.44 13.80 -15.71
N PHE A 145 7.76 13.25 -16.72
CA PHE A 145 6.32 12.98 -16.66
C PHE A 145 5.94 12.09 -15.47
N VAL A 146 6.70 11.01 -15.24
CA VAL A 146 6.53 10.12 -14.08
C VAL A 146 6.67 10.91 -12.79
N ARG A 147 7.69 11.77 -12.64
CA ARG A 147 7.87 12.60 -11.44
C ARG A 147 6.69 13.54 -11.23
N ASP A 148 6.30 14.28 -12.26
CA ASP A 148 5.24 15.29 -12.16
C ASP A 148 3.88 14.65 -11.87
N THR A 149 3.61 13.48 -12.45
CA THR A 149 2.36 12.74 -12.25
C THR A 149 2.35 11.96 -10.94
N ASN A 150 3.48 11.34 -10.55
CA ASN A 150 3.53 10.36 -9.47
C ASN A 150 4.04 10.89 -8.12
N ASN A 151 4.46 12.14 -7.99
CA ASN A 151 4.85 12.70 -6.69
C ASN A 151 3.71 12.60 -5.65
N GLY A 152 2.44 12.66 -6.07
CA GLY A 152 1.28 12.39 -5.21
C GLY A 152 0.94 10.89 -5.07
N VAL A 153 1.09 10.12 -6.14
CA VAL A 153 0.76 8.69 -6.21
C VAL A 153 1.68 7.85 -5.33
N THR A 154 2.99 8.13 -5.39
CA THR A 154 4.02 7.29 -4.78
C THR A 154 3.89 7.29 -3.25
N SER A 155 3.52 8.45 -2.67
CA SER A 155 3.27 8.57 -1.24
C SER A 155 2.04 7.76 -0.80
N THR A 156 0.95 7.80 -1.57
CA THR A 156 -0.24 6.99 -1.27
C THR A 156 0.03 5.50 -1.43
N ALA A 157 0.74 5.08 -2.47
CA ALA A 157 1.02 3.66 -2.72
C ALA A 157 1.87 3.00 -1.62
N GLY A 158 2.82 3.74 -1.02
CA GLY A 158 3.53 3.31 0.17
C GLY A 158 2.60 3.11 1.36
N ARG A 159 1.79 4.14 1.66
CA ARG A 159 0.83 4.17 2.78
C ARG A 159 -0.26 3.11 2.70
N ILE A 160 -0.63 2.62 1.50
CA ILE A 160 -1.62 1.55 1.35
C ILE A 160 -1.17 0.30 2.13
N ASN A 161 0.11 -0.08 2.05
CA ASN A 161 0.60 -1.29 2.71
C ASN A 161 0.55 -1.15 4.23
N GLU A 162 1.02 -0.01 4.74
CA GLU A 162 0.97 0.32 6.17
C GLU A 162 -0.48 0.32 6.68
N ARG A 163 -1.38 0.97 5.93
CA ARG A 163 -2.78 1.08 6.32
C ARG A 163 -3.53 -0.24 6.22
N LEU A 164 -3.21 -1.10 5.24
CA LEU A 164 -3.76 -2.45 5.14
C LEU A 164 -3.38 -3.30 6.35
N VAL A 165 -2.12 -3.24 6.77
CA VAL A 165 -1.64 -3.92 7.97
C VAL A 165 -2.36 -3.40 9.22
N ALA A 166 -2.48 -2.08 9.38
CA ALA A 166 -3.23 -1.48 10.48
C ALA A 166 -4.72 -1.87 10.46
N ARG A 167 -5.36 -1.86 9.28
CA ARG A 167 -6.77 -2.27 9.10
C ARG A 167 -6.99 -3.74 9.48
N ALA A 168 -6.08 -4.64 9.09
CA ALA A 168 -6.15 -6.05 9.48
C ALA A 168 -6.05 -6.25 10.99
N LEU A 169 -5.23 -5.44 11.69
CA LEU A 169 -5.14 -5.48 13.14
C LEU A 169 -6.44 -4.94 13.79
N GLU A 170 -6.98 -3.84 13.28
CA GLU A 170 -8.25 -3.27 13.71
C GLU A 170 -9.41 -4.26 13.60
N ASN A 171 -9.54 -4.89 12.44
CA ASN A 171 -10.57 -5.88 12.16
C ASN A 171 -10.36 -7.19 12.96
N SER A 172 -9.14 -7.44 13.45
CA SER A 172 -8.87 -8.50 14.43
C SER A 172 -9.21 -8.09 15.88
N GLY A 173 -9.74 -6.89 16.12
CA GLY A 173 -10.12 -6.41 17.44
C GLY A 173 -9.00 -5.68 18.21
N LEU A 174 -7.86 -5.42 17.58
CA LEU A 174 -6.85 -4.52 18.16
C LEU A 174 -7.26 -3.06 17.92
N VAL A 175 -6.77 -2.15 18.76
CA VAL A 175 -7.17 -0.74 18.74
C VAL A 175 -5.93 0.13 18.61
N GLU A 176 -5.89 0.95 17.57
CA GLU A 176 -4.83 1.93 17.36
C GLU A 176 -4.78 2.95 18.51
N GLY A 177 -3.59 3.25 19.01
CA GLY A 177 -3.34 4.07 20.19
C GLY A 177 -3.39 3.31 21.52
N THR A 178 -3.91 2.08 21.54
CA THR A 178 -3.92 1.21 22.73
C THR A 178 -3.04 -0.02 22.54
N HIS A 179 -3.32 -0.79 21.49
CA HIS A 179 -2.65 -2.06 21.20
C HIS A 179 -1.50 -1.88 20.20
N PHE A 180 -1.59 -0.90 19.32
CA PHE A 180 -0.53 -0.59 18.36
C PHE A 180 -0.55 0.89 17.98
N ILE A 181 0.56 1.38 17.41
CA ILE A 181 0.71 2.75 16.92
C ILE A 181 1.29 2.68 15.52
N THR A 182 0.60 3.26 14.53
CA THR A 182 1.18 3.51 13.21
C THR A 182 2.13 4.69 13.33
N THR A 183 3.38 4.52 12.90
CA THR A 183 4.43 5.52 13.09
C THR A 183 4.73 6.24 11.77
N GLY A 184 5.26 7.47 11.85
CA GLY A 184 5.40 8.35 10.68
C GLY A 184 6.72 8.19 9.94
N THR A 185 6.99 9.03 8.94
CA THR A 185 8.17 8.93 8.07
C THR A 185 9.54 9.11 8.75
N ASN A 186 9.58 9.49 10.03
CA ASN A 186 10.79 9.76 10.81
C ASN A 186 10.91 8.88 12.07
N SER A 187 10.20 7.77 12.12
CA SER A 187 10.31 6.80 13.20
C SER A 187 11.19 5.62 12.82
N ASP A 188 11.73 4.97 13.84
CA ASP A 188 12.58 3.79 13.67
C ASP A 188 11.76 2.53 13.28
N ALA A 189 10.44 2.61 13.11
CA ALA A 189 9.60 1.53 12.61
C ALA A 189 8.45 2.11 11.77
N ASP A 190 7.73 1.27 11.01
CA ASP A 190 6.50 1.64 10.31
C ASP A 190 5.26 1.49 11.23
N LEU A 191 5.30 0.52 12.14
CA LEU A 191 4.27 0.28 13.15
C LEU A 191 4.89 -0.28 14.44
N VAL A 192 4.31 0.03 15.60
CA VAL A 192 4.75 -0.53 16.89
C VAL A 192 3.56 -1.20 17.59
N VAL A 193 3.68 -2.49 17.91
CA VAL A 193 2.69 -3.22 18.71
C VAL A 193 3.09 -3.18 20.18
N LEU A 194 2.10 -2.97 21.05
CA LEU A 194 2.27 -2.77 22.47
C LEU A 194 1.71 -3.96 23.24
N GLN A 195 2.48 -4.45 24.20
CA GLN A 195 1.96 -5.33 25.23
C GLN A 195 1.06 -4.50 26.16
N THR A 196 -0.21 -4.88 26.26
CA THR A 196 -1.19 -4.19 27.10
C THR A 196 -1.13 -4.67 28.55
N ASP A 197 -0.81 -5.95 28.75
CA ASP A 197 -0.78 -6.58 30.07
C ASP A 197 0.64 -6.95 30.48
N GLY A 198 1.10 -6.54 31.67
CA GLY A 198 2.41 -6.93 32.20
C GLY A 198 3.54 -5.92 31.91
N ALA A 199 4.66 -6.38 31.37
CA ALA A 199 5.94 -5.64 31.34
C ALA A 199 5.99 -4.46 30.34
N ARG A 200 4.88 -4.16 29.64
CA ARG A 200 4.76 -3.06 28.65
C ARG A 200 5.84 -3.12 27.55
N ARG A 201 6.10 -4.32 27.03
CA ARG A 201 7.01 -4.51 25.90
C ARG A 201 6.47 -3.87 24.63
N ARG A 202 7.38 -3.57 23.71
CA ARG A 202 7.11 -3.03 22.38
C ARG A 202 7.67 -3.97 21.33
N LEU A 203 6.96 -4.15 20.22
CA LEU A 203 7.42 -4.87 19.06
C LEU A 203 7.42 -3.94 17.86
N SER A 204 8.60 -3.71 17.28
CA SER A 204 8.75 -2.93 16.06
C SER A 204 8.34 -3.75 14.85
N VAL A 205 7.54 -3.19 13.96
CA VAL A 205 7.05 -3.82 12.74
C VAL A 205 7.50 -3.00 11.53
N GLU A 206 8.32 -3.62 10.69
CA GLU A 206 8.73 -3.08 9.39
C GLU A 206 7.77 -3.57 8.29
N ILE A 207 7.19 -2.66 7.52
CA ILE A 207 6.21 -2.96 6.49
C ILE A 207 6.84 -2.72 5.12
N LYS A 208 6.80 -3.72 4.23
CA LYS A 208 7.39 -3.62 2.89
C LYS A 208 6.40 -4.07 1.81
N SER A 209 6.51 -3.43 0.64
CA SER A 209 5.72 -3.80 -0.55
C SER A 209 6.31 -5.03 -1.26
N TYR A 210 6.18 -5.11 -2.59
CA TYR A 210 6.43 -6.33 -3.38
C TYR A 210 7.86 -6.85 -3.40
N ASN A 211 8.84 -5.93 -3.32
CA ASN A 211 10.24 -6.28 -3.42
C ASN A 211 10.90 -6.07 -2.07
N ALA A 212 11.60 -7.09 -1.58
CA ALA A 212 12.38 -7.00 -0.35
C ALA A 212 13.64 -6.18 -0.62
N ARG A 213 14.44 -6.61 -1.60
CA ARG A 213 15.73 -6.03 -2.01
C ARG A 213 16.58 -5.64 -0.80
N GLU A 214 17.53 -4.71 -0.97
CA GLU A 214 18.36 -4.18 0.13
C GLU A 214 17.52 -3.46 1.20
N ARG A 215 16.40 -2.83 0.82
CA ARG A 215 15.59 -2.03 1.75
C ARG A 215 14.96 -2.82 2.89
N LEU A 216 14.65 -4.11 2.71
CA LEU A 216 14.14 -4.94 3.81
C LEU A 216 15.21 -5.09 4.89
N LEU A 217 16.44 -5.41 4.49
CA LEU A 217 17.55 -5.55 5.42
C LEU A 217 17.87 -4.23 6.12
N ARG A 218 17.83 -3.12 5.38
CA ARG A 218 18.03 -1.79 5.96
C ARG A 218 16.97 -1.48 7.03
N GLY A 219 15.68 -1.61 6.69
CA GLY A 219 14.59 -1.40 7.66
C GLY A 219 14.73 -2.28 8.90
N LEU A 220 15.06 -3.56 8.73
CA LEU A 220 15.30 -4.47 9.86
C LEU A 220 16.51 -4.09 10.72
N ARG A 221 17.55 -3.47 10.16
CA ARG A 221 18.71 -3.01 10.94
C ARG A 221 18.40 -1.74 11.71
N ASP A 222 17.65 -0.83 11.09
CA ASP A 222 17.29 0.46 11.67
C ASP A 222 16.21 0.28 12.77
N ALA A 223 15.37 -0.77 12.68
CA ALA A 223 14.28 -0.99 13.62
C ALA A 223 14.72 -1.46 15.03
N PRO A 224 14.14 -0.93 16.12
CA PRO A 224 14.46 -1.35 17.49
C PRO A 224 14.04 -2.79 17.78
N GLU A 225 14.82 -3.52 18.59
CA GLU A 225 14.45 -4.86 19.07
C GLU A 225 13.45 -4.84 20.24
N PRO A 226 12.57 -5.84 20.37
CA PRO A 226 12.32 -6.91 19.40
C PRO A 226 11.61 -6.40 18.14
N LYS A 227 11.87 -7.04 16.99
CA LYS A 227 11.35 -6.59 15.69
C LYS A 227 10.83 -7.74 14.82
N VAL A 228 9.91 -7.41 13.93
CA VAL A 228 9.43 -8.27 12.84
C VAL A 228 9.38 -7.48 11.54
N ALA A 229 9.32 -8.17 10.42
CA ALA A 229 8.91 -7.57 9.15
C ALA A 229 7.63 -8.24 8.64
N VAL A 230 6.78 -7.45 8.00
CA VAL A 230 5.66 -7.92 7.20
C VAL A 230 5.82 -7.37 5.80
N GLY A 231 5.63 -8.21 4.79
CA GLY A 231 5.69 -7.74 3.43
C GLY A 231 4.82 -8.48 2.47
N PHE A 232 4.46 -7.77 1.40
CA PHE A 232 3.63 -8.24 0.30
C PHE A 232 4.49 -8.87 -0.79
N PHE A 233 5.51 -9.65 -0.41
CA PHE A 233 6.53 -10.13 -1.32
C PHE A 233 5.96 -11.02 -2.42
N ARG A 234 6.50 -10.92 -3.64
CA ARG A 234 6.05 -11.71 -4.80
C ARG A 234 7.10 -12.68 -5.34
N ASN A 235 8.33 -12.54 -4.90
CA ASN A 235 9.45 -13.28 -5.45
C ASN A 235 10.21 -14.02 -4.34
N ALA A 236 9.97 -15.33 -4.26
CA ALA A 236 10.66 -16.21 -3.30
C ALA A 236 12.17 -16.27 -3.55
N SER A 237 12.64 -16.00 -4.78
CA SER A 237 14.07 -15.99 -5.11
C SER A 237 14.86 -14.89 -4.39
N GLU A 238 14.18 -13.85 -3.88
CA GLU A 238 14.80 -12.81 -3.04
C GLU A 238 15.14 -13.31 -1.62
N PHE A 239 14.75 -14.54 -1.27
CA PHE A 239 14.92 -15.14 0.05
C PHE A 239 15.73 -16.43 0.00
N GLY A 240 16.71 -16.53 -0.90
CA GLY A 240 17.64 -17.67 -0.95
C GLY A 240 18.55 -17.78 0.28
N PRO A 241 19.23 -18.92 0.51
CA PRO A 241 19.84 -19.25 1.81
C PRO A 241 20.86 -18.21 2.31
N GLN A 242 21.71 -17.70 1.42
CA GLN A 242 22.68 -16.66 1.77
C GLN A 242 21.99 -15.35 2.18
N ARG A 243 20.89 -15.00 1.51
CA ARG A 243 20.11 -13.81 1.86
C ARG A 243 19.38 -14.01 3.19
N THR A 244 18.86 -15.21 3.45
CA THR A 244 18.27 -15.60 4.74
C THR A 244 19.26 -15.43 5.89
N LEU A 245 20.49 -15.91 5.75
CA LEU A 245 21.55 -15.71 6.75
C LEU A 245 21.83 -14.23 7.01
N THR A 246 21.82 -13.42 5.95
CA THR A 246 22.02 -11.96 6.08
C THR A 246 20.86 -11.31 6.83
N LEU A 247 19.61 -11.73 6.57
CA LEU A 247 18.41 -11.24 7.26
C LEU A 247 18.40 -11.65 8.74
N LEU A 248 18.83 -12.88 9.06
CA LEU A 248 19.01 -13.35 10.43
C LEU A 248 20.01 -12.51 11.22
N GLY A 249 21.05 -11.98 10.56
CA GLY A 249 22.00 -11.06 11.17
C GLY A 249 21.40 -9.74 11.65
N ALA A 250 20.18 -9.39 11.22
CA ALA A 250 19.43 -8.24 11.74
C ALA A 250 18.48 -8.62 12.92
N SER A 251 18.56 -9.87 13.40
CA SER A 251 17.80 -10.40 14.53
C SER A 251 16.26 -10.22 14.49
N PRO A 252 15.58 -10.35 13.34
CA PRO A 252 14.12 -10.36 13.33
C PRO A 252 13.56 -11.60 14.04
N LEU A 253 12.43 -11.44 14.74
CA LEU A 253 11.69 -12.56 15.33
C LEU A 253 10.88 -13.34 14.29
N ALA A 254 10.43 -12.66 13.24
CA ALA A 254 9.67 -13.23 12.13
C ALA A 254 9.68 -12.31 10.91
N ILE A 255 9.52 -12.89 9.73
CA ILE A 255 9.23 -12.20 8.47
C ILE A 255 7.96 -12.83 7.89
N TYR A 256 6.87 -12.06 7.89
CA TYR A 256 5.57 -12.47 7.37
C TYR A 256 5.47 -12.19 5.87
N MET A 257 5.02 -13.17 5.09
CA MET A 257 4.94 -13.09 3.63
C MET A 257 3.73 -13.86 3.06
N PRO A 258 3.22 -13.53 1.86
CA PRO A 258 2.09 -14.23 1.27
C PRO A 258 2.34 -15.73 1.16
N MET A 259 1.27 -16.53 1.31
CA MET A 259 1.38 -17.99 1.33
C MET A 259 2.12 -18.53 0.10
N ASP A 260 1.79 -18.03 -1.11
CA ASP A 260 2.45 -18.44 -2.36
C ASP A 260 3.96 -18.22 -2.32
N THR A 261 4.42 -17.08 -1.77
CA THR A 261 5.86 -16.81 -1.63
C THR A 261 6.49 -17.68 -0.56
N PHE A 262 5.77 -17.96 0.52
CA PHE A 262 6.24 -18.83 1.60
C PHE A 262 6.41 -20.28 1.13
N THR A 263 5.47 -20.80 0.32
CA THR A 263 5.53 -22.17 -0.21
C THR A 263 6.66 -22.35 -1.20
N ASP A 264 6.96 -21.31 -1.98
CA ASP A 264 7.97 -21.32 -3.03
C ASP A 264 9.39 -21.01 -2.52
N LEU A 265 9.56 -20.81 -1.20
CA LEU A 265 10.88 -20.61 -0.60
C LEU A 265 11.77 -21.83 -0.80
N ASP A 266 13.07 -21.55 -1.02
CA ASP A 266 14.10 -22.56 -1.00
C ASP A 266 14.04 -23.37 0.33
N PRO A 267 14.06 -24.72 0.28
CA PRO A 267 14.00 -25.55 1.48
C PRO A 267 15.10 -25.24 2.51
N ALA A 268 16.32 -24.90 2.06
CA ALA A 268 17.41 -24.52 2.95
C ALA A 268 17.14 -23.17 3.62
N SER A 269 16.54 -22.21 2.90
CA SER A 269 16.07 -20.96 3.50
C SER A 269 15.03 -21.18 4.60
N ARG A 270 14.08 -22.10 4.37
CA ARG A 270 13.06 -22.48 5.37
C ARG A 270 13.62 -23.24 6.57
N ALA A 271 14.73 -23.94 6.42
CA ALA A 271 15.38 -24.69 7.49
C ALA A 271 16.11 -23.79 8.50
N HIS A 272 16.46 -22.56 8.10
CA HIS A 272 17.07 -21.60 9.01
C HIS A 272 16.11 -21.20 10.13
N ARG A 273 16.66 -21.03 11.34
CA ARG A 273 15.93 -20.67 12.55
C ARG A 273 16.46 -19.37 13.13
N THR A 274 15.57 -18.63 13.76
CA THR A 274 15.90 -17.43 14.55
C THR A 274 16.71 -17.81 15.79
N GLN A 275 17.25 -16.82 16.51
CA GLN A 275 17.92 -17.06 17.80
C GLN A 275 17.01 -17.76 18.81
N ARG A 276 15.69 -17.56 18.69
CA ARG A 276 14.67 -18.23 19.50
C ARG A 276 14.44 -19.69 19.12
N GLN A 277 15.09 -20.22 18.09
CA GLN A 277 14.81 -21.55 17.49
C GLN A 277 13.44 -21.65 16.79
N ASP A 278 12.82 -20.51 16.46
CA ASP A 278 11.60 -20.46 15.64
C ASP A 278 11.94 -20.31 14.16
N SER A 279 11.05 -20.77 13.27
CA SER A 279 11.10 -20.49 11.83
C SER A 279 11.08 -18.99 11.58
N LEU A 280 12.05 -18.49 10.78
CA LEU A 280 12.16 -17.07 10.45
C LEU A 280 10.98 -16.60 9.61
N TYR A 281 10.62 -17.36 8.58
CA TYR A 281 9.54 -17.02 7.67
C TYR A 281 8.23 -17.58 8.19
N ARG A 282 7.17 -16.75 8.14
CA ARG A 282 5.81 -17.13 8.54
C ARG A 282 4.81 -16.73 7.44
N PRO A 283 3.73 -17.50 7.24
CA PRO A 283 2.62 -17.06 6.40
C PRO A 283 2.01 -15.74 6.91
N LEU A 284 1.64 -14.87 5.98
CA LEU A 284 1.02 -13.57 6.26
C LEU A 284 -0.25 -13.70 7.11
N ASP A 285 -1.00 -14.77 6.89
CA ASP A 285 -2.25 -15.11 7.56
C ASP A 285 -2.12 -15.23 9.09
N LEU A 286 -0.92 -15.48 9.59
CA LEU A 286 -0.64 -15.57 11.04
C LEU A 286 -0.40 -14.21 11.68
N PHE A 287 -0.16 -13.16 10.89
CA PHE A 287 0.33 -11.88 11.38
C PHE A 287 -0.57 -11.30 12.49
N ALA A 288 -1.88 -11.15 12.24
CA ALA A 288 -2.78 -10.53 13.22
C ALA A 288 -2.90 -11.37 14.50
N ALA A 289 -2.98 -12.70 14.38
CA ALA A 289 -3.06 -13.59 15.53
C ALA A 289 -1.79 -13.55 16.40
N ASP A 290 -0.62 -13.42 15.76
CA ASP A 290 0.65 -13.25 16.46
C ASP A 290 0.75 -11.88 17.13
N MET A 291 0.22 -10.81 16.52
CA MET A 291 0.18 -9.48 17.16
C MET A 291 -0.77 -9.45 18.35
N GLN A 292 -1.96 -10.07 18.24
CA GLN A 292 -2.88 -10.26 19.37
C GLN A 292 -2.20 -11.02 20.52
N HIS A 293 -1.47 -12.09 20.19
CA HIS A 293 -0.73 -12.84 21.20
C HIS A 293 0.36 -12.00 21.85
N PHE A 294 1.12 -11.21 21.06
CA PHE A 294 2.12 -10.29 21.58
C PHE A 294 1.51 -9.26 22.51
N CYS A 295 0.34 -8.69 22.17
CA CYS A 295 -0.35 -7.74 23.05
C CYS A 295 -0.62 -8.33 24.44
N ALA A 296 -1.01 -9.60 24.51
CA ALA A 296 -1.31 -10.27 25.78
C ALA A 296 -0.07 -10.79 26.53
N HIS A 297 0.96 -11.29 25.82
CA HIS A 297 2.04 -12.07 26.44
C HIS A 297 3.41 -11.37 26.39
N GLY A 298 3.58 -10.38 25.50
CA GLY A 298 4.85 -9.68 25.30
C GLY A 298 5.90 -10.50 24.54
N ASP A 299 5.48 -11.55 23.85
CA ASP A 299 6.27 -12.34 22.90
C ASP A 299 5.41 -12.90 21.76
N LEU A 300 6.05 -13.38 20.69
CA LEU A 300 5.37 -14.08 19.61
C LEU A 300 5.18 -15.55 19.94
N ARG A 301 4.09 -16.15 19.43
CA ARG A 301 3.86 -17.59 19.49
C ARG A 301 5.05 -18.32 18.85
N ARG A 302 5.37 -19.48 19.42
CA ARG A 302 6.33 -20.41 18.84
C ARG A 302 5.82 -20.89 17.48
N TYR A 303 6.71 -20.91 16.50
CA TYR A 303 6.39 -21.38 15.15
C TYR A 303 7.56 -22.25 14.67
N PRO A 304 7.45 -23.58 14.82
CA PRO A 304 8.57 -24.50 14.60
C PRO A 304 9.03 -24.61 13.14
#